data_AF-A0A2E1MLH0-F1
#
_entry.id   AF-A0A2E1MLH0-F1
#
_cell.length_a   1.000
_cell.length_b   1.000
_cell.length_c   1.000
_cell.angle_alpha   90.00
_cell.angle_beta   90.00
_cell.angle_gamma   90.00
#
_symmetry.space_group_name_H-M   'P 1'
#
loop_
_entity.id
_entity.type
_entity.pdbx_description
1 polymer ?
#
loop_
_entity_poly.entity_id
_entity_poly.type
_entity_poly.pdbx_seq_one_letter_code
_entity_poly.pdbx_strand_id
1 'polypeptide(L)'
;MGKKAIQVLFVVVFFLTTTLSGCLENENDDDYLGTLVIAYEIKENSQEIDSNPQILSDYLSEKLNYDVSIFSVDSEGAMVEAL
;
A
#
# COMPACT_ATOMS: atom_id res chain seq x y z
N MET A 1 2.22 32.34 38.44
CA MET A 1 2.24 31.04 37.73
C MET A 1 3.64 30.43 37.86
N GLY A 2 3.79 29.29 38.52
CA GLY A 2 5.12 28.67 38.71
C GLY A 2 5.71 28.17 37.40
N LYS A 3 7.04 28.28 37.23
CA LYS A 3 7.78 27.86 36.02
C LYS A 3 7.43 26.44 35.54
N LYS A 4 7.07 25.54 36.48
CA LYS A 4 6.59 24.18 36.22
C LYS A 4 5.25 24.13 35.48
N ALA A 5 4.32 25.02 35.82
CA ALA A 5 3.01 25.09 35.16
C ALA A 5 3.13 25.56 33.70
N ILE A 6 4.10 26.45 33.43
CA ILE A 6 4.42 26.90 32.07
C ILE A 6 5.06 25.77 31.26
N GLN A 7 5.98 24.99 31.83
CA GLN A 7 6.57 23.84 31.14
C GLN A 7 5.53 22.76 30.83
N VAL A 8 4.61 22.48 31.75
CA VAL A 8 3.51 21.53 31.54
C VAL A 8 2.57 22.01 30.43
N LEU A 9 2.26 23.31 30.38
CA LEU A 9 1.42 23.89 29.33
C LEU A 9 2.04 23.71 27.93
N PHE A 10 3.34 23.93 27.78
CA PHE A 10 4.03 23.75 26.49
C PHE A 10 3.98 22.30 25.99
N VAL A 11 4.17 21.32 26.88
CA VAL A 11 4.12 19.90 26.51
C VAL A 11 2.70 19.51 26.06
N VAL A 12 1.67 19.94 26.79
CA VAL A 12 0.27 19.65 26.44
C VAL A 12 -0.11 20.24 25.07
N VAL A 13 0.31 21.48 24.79
CA VAL A 13 0.05 22.11 23.48
C VAL A 13 0.73 21.35 22.34
N PHE A 14 1.96 20.85 22.56
CA PHE A 14 2.71 20.09 21.55
C PHE A 14 2.05 18.74 21.19
N PHE A 15 1.48 18.04 22.19
CA PHE A 15 0.74 16.80 21.94
C PHE A 15 -0.62 17.02 21.28
N LEU A 16 -1.24 18.19 21.45
CA LEU A 16 -2.53 18.51 20.83
C LEU A 16 -2.39 18.79 19.33
N THR A 17 -1.22 19.22 18.84
CA THR A 17 -1.03 19.50 17.42
C THR A 17 -0.88 18.25 16.56
N THR A 18 -0.50 17.11 17.15
CA THR A 18 -0.30 15.85 16.39
C THR A 18 -1.61 15.16 16.00
N THR A 19 -2.73 15.53 16.62
CA THR A 19 -4.06 14.99 16.25
C THR A 19 -4.71 15.72 15.08
N LEU A 20 -4.15 16.86 14.63
CA LEU A 20 -4.64 17.59 13.46
C LEU A 20 -4.01 17.13 12.14
N SER A 21 -3.05 16.21 12.17
CA SER A 21 -2.61 15.49 10.97
C SER A 21 -3.61 14.39 10.61
N GLY A 22 -4.87 14.78 10.40
CA GLY A 22 -5.81 13.97 9.64
C GLY A 22 -5.30 13.95 8.20
N CYS A 23 -5.21 12.76 7.61
CA CYS A 23 -4.88 12.61 6.19
C CYS A 23 -5.92 13.43 5.40
N LEU A 24 -5.47 14.43 4.63
CA LEU A 24 -6.32 15.05 3.62
C LEU A 24 -6.44 14.04 2.48
N GLU A 25 -7.50 13.23 2.53
CA GLU A 25 -7.87 12.31 1.47
C GLU A 25 -8.23 13.14 0.24
N ASN A 26 -7.36 13.07 -0.76
CA ASN A 26 -7.44 13.86 -1.97
C ASN A 26 -8.37 13.14 -2.96
N GLU A 27 -9.61 13.60 -3.03
CA GLU A 27 -10.63 13.21 -4.00
C GLU A 27 -10.22 13.61 -5.43
N ASN A 28 -9.39 12.80 -6.08
CA ASN A 28 -9.16 12.88 -7.53
C ASN A 28 -9.21 11.46 -8.11
N ASP A 29 -10.35 11.21 -8.75
CA ASP A 29 -10.65 10.30 -9.87
C ASP A 29 -9.99 8.91 -9.89
N ASP A 30 -10.87 7.90 -9.80
CA ASP A 30 -10.66 6.45 -9.65
C ASP A 30 -10.48 6.02 -8.18
N ASP A 31 -11.61 5.62 -7.57
CA ASP A 31 -11.86 5.35 -6.14
C ASP A 31 -11.02 4.20 -5.52
N TYR A 32 -9.76 3.99 -5.92
CA TYR A 32 -8.88 2.99 -5.33
C TYR A 32 -8.13 3.54 -4.10
N LEU A 33 -8.06 2.75 -3.04
CA LEU A 33 -7.33 3.06 -1.80
C LEU A 33 -5.80 3.11 -1.99
N GLY A 34 -5.30 2.57 -3.10
CA GLY A 34 -3.89 2.55 -3.46
C GLY A 34 -3.60 1.61 -4.64
N THR A 35 -2.31 1.46 -4.96
CA THR A 35 -1.82 0.58 -6.04
C THR A 35 -1.12 -0.65 -5.46
N LEU A 36 -1.33 -1.80 -6.08
CA LEU A 36 -0.64 -3.07 -5.77
C LEU A 36 -0.08 -3.65 -7.07
N VAL A 37 1.25 -3.80 -7.13
CA VAL A 37 1.93 -4.38 -8.28
C VAL A 37 2.48 -5.76 -7.91
N ILE A 38 2.17 -6.77 -8.72
CA ILE A 38 2.54 -8.16 -8.47
C ILE A 38 3.44 -8.66 -9.61
N ALA A 39 4.69 -8.98 -9.28
CA ALA A 39 5.57 -9.76 -10.14
C ALA A 39 5.35 -11.27 -9.86
N TYR A 40 5.24 -12.10 -10.90
CA TYR A 40 5.10 -13.55 -10.74
C TYR A 40 6.00 -14.34 -11.70
N GLU A 41 6.44 -15.53 -11.30
CA GLU A 41 7.24 -16.45 -12.11
C GLU A 41 6.42 -17.72 -12.40
N ILE A 42 6.41 -18.15 -13.66
CA ILE A 42 5.83 -19.45 -14.05
C ILE A 42 6.90 -20.51 -13.89
N LYS A 43 6.68 -21.48 -12.99
CA LYS A 43 7.64 -22.58 -12.79
C LYS A 43 7.43 -23.66 -13.84
N GLU A 44 8.49 -24.13 -14.49
CA GLU A 44 8.38 -25.14 -15.57
C GLU A 44 7.71 -26.47 -15.16
N ASN A 45 7.67 -26.79 -13.87
CA ASN A 45 7.03 -28.00 -13.34
C ASN A 45 5.65 -27.75 -12.70
N SER A 46 5.06 -26.56 -12.85
CA SER A 46 3.67 -26.35 -12.45
C SER A 46 2.76 -27.05 -13.45
N GLN A 47 1.98 -28.02 -12.99
CA GLN A 47 1.02 -28.75 -13.85
C GLN A 47 -0.18 -27.88 -14.30
N GLU A 48 -0.26 -26.65 -13.81
CA GLU A 48 -1.26 -25.65 -14.13
C GLU A 48 -0.62 -24.54 -15.00
N ILE A 49 -0.27 -24.88 -16.24
CA ILE A 49 0.35 -23.93 -17.21
C ILE A 49 -0.67 -22.90 -17.71
N ASP A 50 -1.97 -23.12 -17.47
CA ASP A 50 -3.08 -22.39 -18.11
C ASP A 50 -3.90 -21.51 -17.15
N SER A 51 -3.39 -21.30 -15.93
CA SER A 51 -4.05 -20.44 -14.94
C SER A 51 -3.80 -18.98 -15.30
N ASN A 52 -4.82 -18.27 -15.81
CA ASN A 52 -4.74 -16.84 -16.14
C ASN A 52 -4.51 -15.98 -14.87
N PRO A 53 -3.32 -15.39 -14.68
CA PRO A 53 -2.98 -14.62 -13.47
C PRO A 53 -3.79 -13.34 -13.34
N GLN A 54 -4.40 -12.86 -14.43
CA GLN A 54 -5.30 -11.71 -14.40
C GLN A 54 -6.49 -11.94 -13.47
N ILE A 55 -6.95 -13.19 -13.31
CA ILE A 55 -8.06 -13.54 -12.40
C ILE A 55 -7.71 -13.18 -10.95
N LEU A 56 -6.44 -13.37 -10.56
CA LEU A 56 -5.96 -12.99 -9.23
C LEU A 56 -5.95 -11.46 -9.07
N SER A 57 -5.50 -10.75 -10.10
CA SER A 57 -5.49 -9.28 -10.13
C SER A 57 -6.90 -8.71 -9.95
N ASP A 58 -7.85 -9.21 -10.74
CA ASP A 58 -9.24 -8.76 -10.71
C ASP A 58 -9.89 -9.04 -9.35
N TYR A 59 -9.67 -10.25 -8.80
CA TYR A 59 -10.16 -10.63 -7.48
C TYR A 59 -9.61 -9.72 -6.37
N LEU A 60 -8.30 -9.43 -6.39
CA LEU A 60 -7.68 -8.56 -5.40
C LEU A 60 -8.13 -7.11 -5.54
N SER A 61 -8.30 -6.62 -6.77
CA SER A 61 -8.82 -5.28 -7.02
C SER A 61 -10.23 -5.12 -6.45
N GLU A 62 -11.12 -6.08 -6.69
CA GLU A 62 -12.48 -6.08 -6.15
C GLU A 62 -12.51 -6.16 -4.61
N LYS A 63 -11.68 -7.01 -4.01
CA LYS A 63 -11.71 -7.25 -2.56
C LYS A 63 -11.00 -6.21 -1.73
N LEU A 64 -9.95 -5.59 -2.26
CA LEU A 64 -9.13 -4.63 -1.55
C LEU A 64 -9.49 -3.19 -1.90
N ASN A 65 -10.19 -2.97 -3.02
CA ASN A 65 -10.35 -1.65 -3.61
C ASN A 65 -8.98 -1.01 -3.90
N TYR A 66 -8.09 -1.78 -4.55
CA TYR A 66 -6.78 -1.32 -5.01
C TYR A 66 -6.71 -1.42 -6.54
N ASP A 67 -5.91 -0.55 -7.15
CA ASP A 67 -5.47 -0.69 -8.54
C ASP A 67 -4.40 -1.79 -8.59
N VAL A 68 -4.79 -3.00 -9.04
CA VAL A 68 -3.92 -4.17 -9.03
C VAL A 68 -3.42 -4.46 -10.44
N SER A 69 -2.10 -4.56 -10.60
CA SER A 69 -1.45 -4.97 -11.84
C SER A 69 -0.57 -6.19 -11.61
N ILE A 70 -0.52 -7.09 -12.59
CA ILE A 70 0.27 -8.33 -12.53
C ILE A 70 1.12 -8.50 -13.79
N PHE A 71 2.39 -8.86 -13.63
CA PHE A 71 3.31 -9.10 -14.75
C PHE A 71 4.26 -10.26 -14.48
N SER A 72 4.63 -10.98 -15.54
CA SER A 72 5.54 -12.12 -15.45
C SER A 72 6.99 -11.66 -15.37
N VAL A 73 7.80 -12.35 -14.57
CA VAL A 73 9.26 -12.26 -14.55
C VAL A 73 9.90 -13.59 -14.93
N ASP A 74 11.12 -13.52 -15.44
CA ASP A 74 11.85 -14.70 -15.91
C ASP A 74 12.55 -15.47 -14.77
N SER A 75 12.74 -14.85 -13.59
CA SER A 75 13.35 -15.49 -12.42
C SER A 75 13.11 -14.74 -11.12
N GLU A 76 13.35 -15.40 -9.99
CA GLU A 76 13.38 -14.80 -8.66
C GLU A 76 14.35 -13.61 -8.55
N GLY A 77 15.50 -13.65 -9.23
CA GLY A 77 16.44 -12.52 -9.26
C GLY A 77 15.85 -11.27 -9.90
N ALA A 78 15.08 -11.44 -10.97
CA ALA A 78 14.41 -10.35 -11.67
C ALA A 78 13.29 -9.71 -10.83
N MET A 79 12.70 -10.42 -9.86
CA MET A 79 11.72 -9.83 -8.94
C MET A 79 12.33 -8.74 -8.06
N VAL A 80 13.56 -8.96 -7.59
CA VAL A 80 14.27 -8.01 -6.70
C VAL A 80 14.74 -6.78 -7.48
N GLU A 81 15.06 -6.94 -8.76
CA GLU A 81 15.49 -5.84 -9.64
C GLU A 81 14.31 -4.98 -10.15
N ALA A 82 13.08 -5.50 -10.07
CA ALA A 82 11.87 -4.85 -10.56
C ALA A 82 11.16 -3.94 -9.52
N LEU A 83 11.64 -3.92 -8.27
CA LEU A 83 11.09 -3.17 -7.12
C LEU A 83 12.02 -2.02 -6.71
#